data_AF-A0A0S8I0A3-F1
#
_entry.id   AF-A0A0S8I0A3-F1
#
_cell.length_a   1.000
_cell.length_b   1.000
_cell.length_c   1.000
_cell.angle_alpha   90.00
_cell.angle_beta   90.00
_cell.angle_gamma   90.00
#
_symmetry.space_group_name_H-M   'P 1'
#
loop_
_entity.id
_entity.type
_entity.pdbx_description
1 polymer ?
#
loop_
_entity_poly.entity_id
_entity_poly.type
_entity_poly.pdbx_seq_one_letter_code
_entity_poly.pdbx_strand_id
1 'polypeptide(L)'
;GLGSFRPVQVEDLTRHRMDSEYFEITKEAADKINKIKQKGGAVVCVGTTSVRSLETAITSDHLVKPYAGWTDKFIFPPYEFKVADRLITNFHLPCSTLLMLVSAFATRDLIFKAYRKAIKEKYRFYSYGDAMIII
;
A
#
# COMPACT_ATOMS: atom_id res chain seq x y z
N GLY A 1 -9.70 0.32 4.85
CA GLY A 1 -10.90 0.20 5.70
C GLY A 1 -11.44 1.57 6.11
N LEU A 2 -12.42 1.63 7.02
CA LEU A 2 -13.05 2.88 7.47
C LEU A 2 -12.05 3.90 8.06
N GLY A 3 -10.93 3.43 8.61
CA GLY A 3 -9.89 4.27 9.20
C GLY A 3 -8.91 4.92 8.22
N SER A 4 -8.79 4.40 6.99
CA SER A 4 -7.73 4.81 6.06
C SER A 4 -7.89 6.25 5.53
N PHE A 5 -9.05 6.86 5.73
CA PHE A 5 -9.36 8.22 5.27
C PHE A 5 -9.26 9.28 6.37
N ARG A 6 -8.97 8.88 7.61
CA ARG A 6 -8.82 9.86 8.71
C ARG A 6 -7.50 10.61 8.56
N PRO A 7 -7.48 11.94 8.76
CA PRO A 7 -6.25 12.71 8.74
C PRO A 7 -5.35 12.28 9.90
N VAL A 8 -4.05 12.22 9.65
CA VAL A 8 -3.05 11.97 10.71
C VAL A 8 -2.91 13.25 11.53
N GLN A 9 -3.21 13.17 12.84
CA GLN A 9 -3.18 14.31 13.77
C GLN A 9 -2.01 14.26 14.77
N VAL A 10 -1.02 13.40 14.56
CA VAL A 10 0.13 13.27 15.45
C VAL A 10 1.36 13.96 14.86
N GLU A 11 2.14 14.65 15.70
CA GLU A 11 3.40 15.27 15.31
C GLU A 11 4.49 14.22 15.04
N ASP A 12 4.49 13.14 15.83
CA ASP A 12 5.37 11.99 15.65
C ASP A 12 4.59 10.83 15.00
N LEU A 13 4.90 10.55 13.74
CA LEU A 13 4.28 9.49 12.95
C LEU A 13 4.49 8.10 13.54
N THR A 14 5.57 7.87 14.29
CA THR A 14 5.84 6.58 14.92
C THR A 14 4.83 6.24 16.01
N ARG A 15 4.12 7.26 16.52
CA ARG A 15 3.08 7.12 17.54
C ARG A 15 1.68 6.99 16.94
N HIS A 16 1.53 7.09 15.62
CA HIS A 16 0.23 6.92 14.97
C HIS A 16 -0.21 5.46 15.03
N ARG A 17 -1.41 5.22 15.56
CA ARG A 17 -2.07 3.91 15.51
C ARG A 17 -3.07 3.89 14.37
N MET A 18 -2.87 2.97 13.43
CA MET A 18 -3.84 2.69 12.38
C MET A 18 -5.02 1.91 12.95
N ASP A 19 -6.21 2.13 12.38
CA ASP A 19 -7.32 1.23 12.62
C ASP A 19 -7.01 -0.16 12.04
N SER A 20 -7.26 -1.19 12.84
CA SER A 20 -7.06 -2.59 12.44
C SER A 20 -8.05 -2.99 11.36
N GLU A 21 -7.57 -3.71 10.36
CA GLU A 21 -8.38 -4.30 9.29
C GLU A 21 -8.22 -5.81 9.29
N TYR A 22 -9.34 -6.55 9.24
CA TYR A 22 -9.31 -7.99 9.05
C TYR A 22 -9.04 -8.32 7.58
N PHE A 23 -8.18 -9.30 7.34
CA PHE A 23 -7.90 -9.82 6.00
C PHE A 23 -7.59 -11.31 6.05
N GLU A 24 -7.67 -11.94 4.88
CA GLU A 24 -7.32 -13.34 4.69
C GLU A 24 -6.49 -13.50 3.41
N ILE A 25 -5.43 -14.30 3.51
CA ILE A 25 -4.64 -14.81 2.39
C ILE A 25 -4.72 -16.32 2.47
N THR A 26 -5.39 -16.91 1.49
CA THR A 26 -5.52 -18.37 1.39
C THR A 26 -4.17 -18.99 1.03
N LYS A 27 -4.03 -20.30 1.31
CA LYS A 27 -2.83 -21.05 0.91
C LYS A 27 -2.60 -21.00 -0.60
N GLU A 28 -3.67 -21.12 -1.38
CA GLU A 28 -3.60 -21.02 -2.84
C GLU A 28 -3.06 -19.66 -3.30
N ALA A 29 -3.51 -18.55 -2.70
CA ALA A 29 -3.03 -17.22 -3.05
C ALA A 29 -1.56 -17.03 -2.69
N ALA A 30 -1.14 -17.45 -1.49
CA ALA A 30 0.25 -17.40 -1.05
C ALA A 30 1.16 -18.22 -1.99
N ASP A 31 0.77 -19.45 -2.33
CA ASP A 31 1.52 -20.32 -3.22
C ASP A 31 1.68 -19.71 -4.63
N LYS A 32 0.62 -19.09 -5.18
CA LYS A 32 0.67 -18.40 -6.48
C LYS A 32 1.64 -17.21 -6.45
N ILE A 33 1.57 -16.36 -5.41
CA ILE A 33 2.44 -15.19 -5.27
C ILE A 33 3.90 -15.63 -5.15
N ASN A 34 4.19 -16.59 -4.26
CA ASN A 34 5.55 -17.08 -4.03
C ASN A 34 6.14 -17.72 -5.28
N LYS A 35 5.34 -18.50 -6.03
CA LYS A 35 5.77 -19.11 -7.29
C LYS A 35 6.17 -18.06 -8.32
N ILE A 36 5.46 -16.93 -8.40
CA ILE A 36 5.82 -15.84 -9.31
C ILE A 36 7.10 -15.13 -8.85
N LYS A 37 7.22 -14.81 -7.55
CA LYS A 37 8.45 -14.19 -7.02
C LYS A 37 9.68 -15.08 -7.23
N GLN A 38 9.58 -16.39 -6.98
CA GLN A 38 10.67 -17.34 -7.19
C GLN A 38 11.10 -17.46 -8.67
N LYS A 39 10.20 -17.15 -9.61
CA LYS A 39 10.50 -17.09 -11.04
C LYS A 39 11.04 -15.72 -11.49
N GLY A 40 11.25 -14.79 -10.57
CA GLY A 40 11.64 -13.41 -10.89
C GLY A 40 10.53 -12.58 -11.54
N GLY A 41 9.27 -13.01 -11.44
CA GLY A 41 8.12 -12.25 -11.91
C GLY A 41 7.68 -11.18 -10.91
N ALA A 42 6.93 -10.18 -11.39
CA ALA A 42 6.44 -9.08 -10.57
C ALA A 42 5.07 -9.36 -9.94
N VAL A 43 4.91 -8.96 -8.68
CA VAL A 43 3.65 -8.95 -7.94
C VAL A 43 3.04 -7.55 -8.02
N VAL A 44 1.87 -7.45 -8.65
CA VAL A 44 1.12 -6.20 -8.77
C VAL A 44 -0.01 -6.19 -7.74
N CYS A 45 0.10 -5.29 -6.77
CA CYS A 45 -0.97 -5.05 -5.81
C CYS A 45 -2.04 -4.12 -6.39
N VAL A 46 -3.30 -4.47 -6.18
CA VAL A 46 -4.44 -3.61 -6.51
C VAL A 46 -5.03 -3.11 -5.21
N GLY A 47 -4.89 -1.81 -4.96
CA GLY A 47 -5.26 -1.14 -3.73
C GLY A 47 -4.22 -1.23 -2.62
N THR A 48 -4.15 -0.19 -1.79
CA THR A 48 -3.23 -0.11 -0.64
C THR A 48 -3.51 -1.13 0.46
N THR A 49 -4.76 -1.59 0.59
CA THR A 49 -5.12 -2.66 1.53
C THR A 49 -4.41 -3.97 1.17
N SER A 50 -4.34 -4.34 -0.13
CA SER A 50 -3.63 -5.56 -0.53
C SER A 50 -2.14 -5.48 -0.23
N VAL A 51 -1.52 -4.30 -0.41
CA VAL A 51 -0.12 -4.05 0.01
C VAL A 51 0.05 -4.31 1.50
N ARG A 52 -0.79 -3.71 2.37
CA ARG A 52 -0.70 -3.90 3.82
C ARG A 52 -0.90 -5.36 4.22
N SER A 53 -1.85 -6.06 3.59
CA SER A 53 -2.10 -7.48 3.83
C SER A 53 -0.88 -8.33 3.51
N LEU A 54 -0.30 -8.16 2.31
CA LEU A 54 0.90 -8.91 1.90
C LEU A 54 2.09 -8.60 2.79
N GLU A 55 2.37 -7.33 3.06
CA GLU A 55 3.48 -6.93 3.92
C GLU A 55 3.29 -7.41 5.37
N THR A 56 2.06 -7.61 5.85
CA THR A 56 1.79 -8.17 7.18
C THR A 56 2.07 -9.68 7.22
N ALA A 57 1.71 -10.41 6.18
CA ALA A 57 1.79 -11.87 6.14
C ALA A 57 3.08 -12.39 5.46
N ILE A 58 4.23 -11.79 5.81
CA ILE A 58 5.54 -12.22 5.29
C ILE A 58 6.29 -13.14 6.27
N THR A 59 7.11 -14.03 5.72
CA THR A 59 8.11 -14.81 6.46
C THR A 59 9.46 -14.08 6.51
N SER A 60 10.41 -14.61 7.27
CA SER A 60 11.81 -14.14 7.29
C SER A 60 12.46 -14.16 5.90
N ASP A 61 12.05 -15.10 5.05
CA ASP A 61 12.60 -15.32 3.71
C ASP A 61 11.89 -14.47 2.63
N HIS A 62 11.14 -13.45 3.04
CA HIS A 62 10.38 -12.55 2.16
C HIS A 62 9.34 -13.27 1.27
N LEU A 63 8.81 -14.40 1.76
CA LEU A 63 7.70 -15.12 1.14
C LEU A 63 6.39 -14.83 1.87
N VAL A 64 5.27 -14.93 1.15
CA VAL A 64 3.93 -14.78 1.72
C VAL A 64 3.51 -16.09 2.39
N LYS A 65 2.97 -16.03 3.60
CA LYS A 65 2.36 -17.19 4.28
C LYS A 65 0.83 -17.09 4.27
N PRO A 66 0.11 -18.22 4.25
CA PRO A 66 -1.33 -18.22 4.49
C PRO A 66 -1.62 -17.56 5.85
N TYR A 67 -2.59 -16.66 5.91
CA TYR A 67 -2.86 -15.89 7.11
C TYR A 67 -4.31 -15.40 7.12
N ALA A 68 -4.96 -15.50 8.27
CA ALA A 68 -6.27 -14.91 8.52
C ALA A 68 -6.19 -14.18 9.86
N GLY A 69 -6.47 -12.87 9.86
CA GLY A 69 -6.30 -12.07 11.06
C GLY A 69 -6.34 -10.58 10.79
N TRP A 70 -5.86 -9.83 11.77
CA TRP A 70 -5.92 -8.37 11.76
C TRP A 70 -4.57 -7.76 11.39
N THR A 71 -4.60 -6.64 10.68
CA THR A 71 -3.43 -5.80 10.46
C THR A 71 -3.73 -4.35 10.84
N ASP A 72 -2.88 -3.80 11.69
CA ASP A 72 -2.74 -2.37 11.98
C ASP A 72 -1.43 -1.82 11.40
N LYS A 73 -0.81 -2.55 10.47
CA LYS A 73 0.48 -2.17 9.89
C LYS A 73 0.40 -0.79 9.26
N PHE A 74 1.16 0.14 9.82
CA PHE A 74 1.33 1.51 9.33
C PHE A 74 2.58 1.58 8.46
N ILE A 75 2.40 1.92 7.18
CA ILE A 75 3.48 2.00 6.19
C ILE A 75 3.70 3.46 5.84
N PHE A 76 4.90 3.97 6.12
CA PHE A 76 5.31 5.34 5.84
C PHE A 76 6.82 5.37 5.50
N PRO A 77 7.32 6.41 4.81
CA PRO A 77 8.73 6.47 4.42
C PRO A 77 9.67 6.62 5.64
N PRO A 78 10.85 5.97 5.63
CA PRO A 78 11.30 4.96 4.66
C PRO A 78 10.66 3.59 4.93
N TYR A 79 10.34 2.86 3.85
CA TYR A 79 9.84 1.49 3.95
C TYR A 79 10.41 0.65 2.81
N GLU A 80 10.85 -0.57 3.11
CA GLU A 80 11.32 -1.53 2.11
C GLU A 80 10.24 -2.58 1.88
N PHE A 81 9.60 -2.54 0.71
CA PHE A 81 8.58 -3.50 0.32
C PHE A 81 9.21 -4.84 -0.01
N LYS A 82 8.70 -5.91 0.60
CA LYS A 82 9.25 -7.26 0.43
C LYS A 82 8.49 -8.06 -0.61
N VAL A 83 7.21 -7.77 -0.80
CA VAL A 83 6.35 -8.56 -1.69
C VAL A 83 5.88 -7.76 -2.89
N ALA A 84 5.33 -6.57 -2.68
CA ALA A 84 4.69 -5.78 -3.72
C ALA A 84 5.72 -5.04 -4.59
N ASP A 85 5.78 -5.39 -5.88
CA ASP A 85 6.70 -4.76 -6.84
C ASP A 85 6.05 -3.59 -7.57
N ARG A 86 4.73 -3.65 -7.78
CA ARG A 86 3.93 -2.60 -8.44
C ARG A 86 2.63 -2.36 -7.70
N LEU A 87 2.08 -1.15 -7.84
CA LEU A 87 0.84 -0.76 -7.16
C LEU A 87 -0.11 -0.04 -8.12
N ILE A 88 -1.36 -0.51 -8.17
CA ILE A 88 -2.49 0.21 -8.74
C ILE A 88 -3.33 0.76 -7.59
N THR A 89 -3.57 2.07 -7.55
CA THR A 89 -4.34 2.71 -6.48
C THR A 89 -4.95 4.03 -6.95
N ASN A 90 -5.88 4.59 -6.18
CA ASN A 90 -6.48 5.89 -6.47
C ASN A 90 -5.56 7.05 -6.09
N PHE A 91 -5.93 8.28 -6.46
CA PHE A 91 -5.33 9.47 -5.86
C PHE A 91 -5.94 9.77 -4.48
N HIS A 92 -5.09 9.74 -3.46
CA HIS A 92 -5.44 9.92 -2.04
C HIS A 92 -5.42 11.38 -1.59
N LEU A 93 -6.14 11.70 -0.51
CA LEU A 93 -6.19 13.05 0.04
C LEU A 93 -4.83 13.50 0.63
N PRO A 94 -4.54 14.82 0.66
CA PRO A 94 -3.42 15.37 1.39
C PRO A 94 -3.42 14.93 2.86
N CYS A 95 -2.24 14.77 3.45
CA CYS A 95 -2.07 14.41 4.88
C CYS A 95 -2.79 13.11 5.29
N SER A 96 -3.00 12.17 4.36
CA SER A 96 -3.58 10.85 4.64
C SER A 96 -2.50 9.77 4.78
N THR A 97 -2.81 8.72 5.56
CA THR A 97 -1.93 7.54 5.70
C THR A 97 -1.74 6.81 4.37
N LEU A 98 -2.74 6.87 3.48
CA LEU A 98 -2.65 6.32 2.13
C LEU A 98 -1.63 7.09 1.27
N LEU A 99 -1.60 8.43 1.36
CA LEU A 99 -0.58 9.24 0.68
C LEU A 99 0.83 8.93 1.20
N MET A 100 0.96 8.65 2.51
CA MET A 100 2.24 8.22 3.10
C MET A 100 2.69 6.86 2.55
N LEU A 101 1.79 5.88 2.46
CA LEU A 101 2.09 4.56 1.90
C LEU A 101 2.57 4.65 0.45
N VAL A 102 1.86 5.39 -0.42
CA VAL A 102 2.30 5.53 -1.82
C VAL A 102 3.61 6.32 -1.94
N SER A 103 3.85 7.27 -1.03
CA SER A 103 5.13 7.99 -0.95
C SER A 103 6.28 7.10 -0.49
N ALA A 104 6.00 6.09 0.33
CA ALA A 104 6.98 5.08 0.70
C ALA A 104 7.29 4.17 -0.51
N PHE A 105 6.28 3.88 -1.33
CA PHE A 105 6.39 3.00 -2.49
C PHE A 105 7.21 3.61 -3.65
N ALA A 106 7.02 4.90 -3.98
CA ALA A 106 7.63 5.52 -5.15
C ALA A 106 8.54 6.73 -4.85
N THR A 107 8.85 6.99 -3.58
CA THR A 107 9.40 8.25 -3.04
C THR A 107 8.43 9.42 -3.00
N ARG A 108 8.60 10.29 -1.99
CA ARG A 108 7.78 11.49 -1.80
C ARG A 108 7.85 12.44 -3.01
N ASP A 109 9.04 12.69 -3.53
CA ASP A 109 9.23 13.69 -4.60
C ASP A 109 8.54 13.28 -5.89
N LEU A 110 8.64 12.00 -6.27
CA LEU A 110 7.98 11.47 -7.47
C LEU A 110 6.46 11.52 -7.32
N ILE A 111 5.91 11.08 -6.19
CA ILE A 111 4.47 11.13 -5.91
C ILE A 111 3.97 12.58 -5.95
N PHE A 112 4.67 13.52 -5.31
CA PHE A 112 4.23 14.92 -5.28
C PHE A 112 4.30 15.57 -6.66
N LYS A 113 5.30 15.21 -7.48
CA LYS A 113 5.36 15.63 -8.89
C LYS A 113 4.19 15.08 -9.68
N ALA A 114 3.84 13.80 -9.52
CA ALA A 114 2.70 13.18 -10.17
C ALA A 114 1.37 13.83 -9.75
N TYR A 115 1.18 14.11 -8.46
CA TYR A 115 0.00 14.78 -7.93
C TYR A 115 -0.18 16.20 -8.46
N ARG A 116 0.89 17.01 -8.52
CA ARG A 116 0.84 18.35 -9.12
C ARG A 116 0.40 18.28 -10.59
N LYS A 117 0.90 17.29 -11.34
CA LYS A 117 0.49 17.08 -12.72
C LYS A 117 -0.98 16.64 -12.81
N ALA A 118 -1.40 15.68 -11.99
CA ALA A 118 -2.79 15.22 -11.94
C ALA A 118 -3.78 16.37 -11.64
N ILE A 119 -3.44 17.27 -10.71
CA ILE A 119 -4.23 18.48 -10.41
C ILE A 119 -4.29 19.40 -11.64
N LYS A 120 -3.14 19.69 -12.28
CA LYS A 120 -3.08 20.55 -13.47
C LYS A 120 -3.92 20.00 -14.62
N GLU A 121 -3.87 18.69 -14.83
CA GLU A 121 -4.61 17.99 -15.89
C GLU A 121 -6.06 17.64 -15.48
N LYS A 122 -6.54 18.12 -14.32
CA LYS A 122 -7.91 17.95 -13.82
C LYS A 122 -8.34 16.48 -13.66
N TYR A 123 -7.43 15.63 -13.22
CA TYR A 123 -7.76 14.27 -12.81
C TYR A 123 -8.77 14.30 -11.66
N ARG A 124 -9.62 13.28 -11.60
CA ARG A 124 -10.59 13.08 -10.52
C ARG A 124 -9.89 12.32 -9.39
N PHE A 125 -10.05 12.78 -8.16
CA PHE A 125 -9.38 12.20 -6.99
C PHE A 125 -10.35 11.33 -6.19
N TYR A 126 -9.82 10.63 -5.19
CA TYR A 126 -10.58 9.88 -4.18
C TYR A 126 -11.23 8.58 -4.68
N SER A 127 -12.24 8.09 -3.96
CA SER A 127 -12.78 6.73 -4.11
C SER A 127 -13.32 6.40 -5.50
N TYR A 128 -13.90 7.39 -6.19
CA TYR A 128 -14.53 7.23 -7.51
C TYR A 128 -13.80 8.02 -8.60
N GLY A 129 -12.59 8.47 -8.30
CA GLY A 129 -11.76 9.22 -9.22
C GLY A 129 -11.01 8.33 -10.21
N ASP A 130 -9.95 8.88 -10.76
CA ASP A 130 -9.03 8.18 -11.63
C ASP A 130 -8.01 7.36 -10.79
N ALA A 131 -7.32 6.45 -11.47
CA ALA A 131 -6.32 5.57 -10.87
C ALA A 131 -4.89 5.97 -11.28
N MET A 132 -3.94 5.53 -10.48
CA MET A 132 -2.51 5.62 -10.66
C MET A 132 -1.92 4.22 -10.65
N ILE A 133 -0.98 3.96 -11.56
CA ILE A 133 -0.11 2.77 -11.52
C ILE A 133 1.32 3.22 -11.22
N ILE A 134 1.97 2.54 -10.29
CA ILE A 134 3.37 2.72 -9.91
C ILE A 134 4.11 1.45 -10.34
N ILE A 135 5.16 1.62 -11.16
CA ILE A 135 5.88 0.53 -11.85
C ILE A 135 7.39 0.57 -11.64
#